data_AF-A0A3B8L8B5-F1
#
_entry.id   AF-A0A3B8L8B5-F1
#
_cell.length_a   1.000
_cell.length_b   1.000
_cell.length_c   1.000
_cell.angle_alpha   90.00
_cell.angle_beta   90.00
_cell.angle_gamma   90.00
#
_symmetry.space_group_name_H-M   'P 1'
#
loop_
_entity.id
_entity.type
_entity.pdbx_description
1 polymer ?
#
loop_
_entity_poly.entity_id
_entity_poly.type
_entity_poly.pdbx_seq_one_letter_code
_entity_poly.pdbx_strand_id
1 'polypeptide(L)'
;QNEDVDYYVVEAKKGQRIAAEVEAMRLGTTLFDPYVAILDAKRFEMASADDSPLVFQDAVVSAMAPADGRYIIEVRESAYGGNG
;
A
#
# COMPACT_ATOMS: atom_id res chain seq x y z
N GLN A 1 9.99 -13.78 -13.75
CA GLN A 1 10.29 -12.49 -13.12
C GLN A 1 10.25 -12.75 -11.63
N ASN A 2 11.09 -12.08 -10.84
CA ASN A 2 11.07 -12.26 -9.41
C ASN A 2 10.15 -11.20 -8.82
N GLU A 3 9.44 -11.58 -7.76
CA GLU A 3 8.69 -10.66 -6.94
C GLU A 3 9.61 -9.57 -6.39
N ASP A 4 9.11 -8.34 -6.37
CA ASP A 4 9.68 -7.21 -5.65
C ASP A 4 8.64 -6.65 -4.67
N VAL A 5 9.12 -6.18 -3.52
CA VAL A 5 8.30 -5.60 -2.45
C VAL A 5 8.95 -4.31 -2.01
N ASP A 6 8.30 -3.20 -2.35
CA ASP A 6 8.76 -1.86 -2.03
C ASP A 6 8.23 -1.40 -0.66
N TYR A 7 9.09 -0.74 0.09
CA TYR A 7 8.76 -0.19 1.40
C TYR A 7 9.02 1.31 1.48
N TYR A 8 7.98 2.07 1.82
CA TYR A 8 8.06 3.50 2.07
C TYR A 8 7.76 3.78 3.54
N VAL A 9 8.50 4.69 4.17
CA VAL A 9 8.29 5.02 5.60
C VAL A 9 7.69 6.41 5.73
N VAL A 10 6.63 6.52 6.53
CA VAL A 10 6.00 7.79 6.88
C VAL A 10 5.93 7.94 8.40
N GLU A 11 6.00 9.17 8.89
CA GLU A 11 5.78 9.49 10.30
C GLU A 11 4.37 10.04 10.51
N ALA A 12 3.68 9.56 11.53
CA ALA A 12 2.37 10.05 11.91
C ALA A 12 2.23 10.12 13.44
N LYS A 13 1.39 11.04 13.90
CA LYS A 13 0.98 11.17 15.30
C LYS A 13 -0.33 10.43 15.55
N LYS A 14 -0.57 10.06 16.80
CA LYS A 14 -1.82 9.45 17.25
C LYS A 14 -3.02 10.24 16.76
N GLY A 15 -3.95 9.56 16.11
CA GLY A 15 -5.17 10.15 15.58
C GLY A 15 -5.01 10.86 14.24
N GLN A 16 -3.81 10.87 13.63
CA GLN A 16 -3.66 11.26 12.22
C GLN A 16 -4.07 10.11 11.30
N ARG A 17 -4.58 10.45 10.13
CA ARG A 17 -4.91 9.49 9.07
C ARG A 17 -3.70 9.31 8.16
N ILE A 18 -3.39 8.05 7.88
CA ILE A 18 -2.46 7.65 6.83
C ILE A 18 -3.31 7.14 5.67
N ALA A 19 -3.00 7.58 4.46
CA ALA A 19 -3.65 7.11 3.25
C ALA A 19 -2.60 6.94 2.16
N ALA A 20 -2.75 5.89 1.35
CA ALA A 20 -1.93 5.62 0.19
C ALA A 20 -2.81 5.14 -0.95
N GLU A 21 -2.50 5.59 -2.16
CA GLU A 21 -3.08 5.17 -3.43
C GLU A 21 -1.94 4.75 -4.34
N VAL A 22 -2.13 3.65 -5.07
CA VAL A 22 -1.21 3.20 -6.11
C VAL A 22 -1.95 3.25 -7.44
N GLU A 23 -1.53 4.18 -8.31
CA GLU A 23 -2.00 4.23 -9.70
C GLU A 23 -1.09 3.37 -10.57
N ALA A 24 -1.62 2.24 -11.06
CA ALA A 24 -0.84 1.24 -11.80
C ALA A 24 -1.55 0.79 -13.07
N MET A 25 -2.66 0.07 -12.95
CA MET A 25 -3.45 -0.38 -14.09
C MET A 25 -3.99 0.82 -14.87
N ARG A 26 -4.41 1.89 -14.18
CA ARG A 26 -4.88 3.12 -14.82
C ARG A 26 -3.75 3.96 -15.41
N LEU A 27 -2.52 3.85 -14.89
CA LEU A 27 -1.35 4.50 -15.48
C LEU A 27 -1.06 3.96 -16.88
N GLY A 28 -1.39 2.68 -17.13
CA GLY A 28 -1.41 2.09 -18.47
C GLY A 28 -0.04 1.85 -19.10
N THR A 29 1.04 1.88 -18.30
CA THR A 29 2.41 1.67 -18.75
C THR A 29 2.86 0.22 -18.68
N THR A 30 2.35 -0.53 -17.70
CA THR A 30 2.61 -1.96 -17.51
C THR A 30 1.35 -2.63 -16.95
N LEU A 31 1.23 -3.95 -17.12
CA LEU A 31 0.19 -4.74 -16.44
C LEU A 31 0.69 -5.10 -15.05
N PHE A 32 0.47 -4.21 -14.09
CA PHE A 32 0.82 -4.39 -12.68
C PHE A 32 -0.45 -4.20 -11.85
N ASP A 33 -0.90 -5.27 -11.19
CA ASP A 33 -2.06 -5.30 -10.31
C ASP A 33 -1.58 -5.02 -8.88
N PRO A 34 -1.73 -3.79 -8.35
CA PRO A 34 -1.06 -3.39 -7.13
C PRO A 34 -1.75 -3.95 -5.89
N TYR A 35 -0.96 -4.35 -4.90
CA TYR A 35 -1.37 -4.45 -3.51
C TYR A 35 -0.63 -3.40 -2.69
N VAL A 36 -1.34 -2.75 -1.78
CA VAL A 36 -0.78 -1.78 -0.84
C VAL A 36 -1.23 -2.07 0.58
N ALA A 37 -0.31 -1.98 1.54
CA ALA A 37 -0.61 -2.14 2.96
C ALA A 37 0.02 -1.04 3.81
N ILE A 38 -0.68 -0.68 4.90
CA ILE A 38 -0.14 0.14 5.98
C ILE A 38 0.25 -0.80 7.12
N LEU A 39 1.52 -0.84 7.45
CA LEU A 39 2.06 -1.61 8.58
C LEU A 39 2.48 -0.66 9.72
N ASP A 40 2.36 -1.15 10.95
CA ASP A 40 2.96 -0.48 12.11
C ASP A 40 4.50 -0.66 12.15
N ALA A 41 5.17 -0.03 13.12
CA ALA A 41 6.62 -0.13 13.29
C ALA A 41 7.13 -1.56 13.59
N LYS A 42 6.26 -2.49 13.97
CA LYS A 42 6.55 -3.91 14.18
C LYS A 42 6.21 -4.76 12.95
N ARG A 43 5.84 -4.13 11.84
CA ARG A 43 5.36 -4.75 10.60
C ARG A 43 4.07 -5.55 10.77
N PHE A 44 3.22 -5.16 11.72
CA PHE A 44 1.86 -5.68 11.78
C PHE A 44 0.97 -4.89 10.81
N GLU A 45 0.24 -5.60 9.95
CA GLU A 45 -0.69 -5.00 9.00
C GLU A 45 -1.86 -4.34 9.73
N MET A 46 -2.03 -3.03 9.50
CA MET A 46 -3.15 -2.26 10.05
C MET A 46 -4.32 -2.19 9.06
N ALA A 47 -4.02 -2.15 7.76
CA ALA A 47 -4.98 -2.17 6.67
C ALA A 47 -4.25 -2.51 5.36
N SER A 48 -4.96 -3.13 4.42
CA SER A 48 -4.47 -3.37 3.06
C SER A 48 -5.58 -3.25 2.03
N ALA A 49 -5.21 -3.09 0.77
CA ALA A 49 -6.09 -3.15 -0.38
C ALA A 49 -5.30 -3.60 -1.62
N ASP A 50 -5.98 -4.28 -2.54
CA ASP A 50 -5.54 -4.56 -3.91
C ASP A 50 -6.47 -3.89 -4.92
N ASP A 51 -7.79 -4.08 -4.75
CA ASP A 51 -8.81 -3.39 -5.53
C ASP A 51 -9.53 -2.31 -4.70
N SER A 52 -10.08 -1.31 -5.38
CA SER A 52 -10.95 -0.31 -4.76
C SER A 52 -12.10 0.07 -5.67
N PRO A 53 -13.36 0.16 -5.17
CA PRO A 53 -14.49 0.66 -5.97
C PRO A 53 -14.28 2.06 -6.57
N LEU A 54 -13.37 2.86 -5.99
CA LEU A 54 -13.07 4.22 -6.47
C LEU A 54 -12.18 4.22 -7.72
N VAL A 55 -11.25 3.27 -7.81
CA VAL A 55 -10.18 3.24 -8.82
C VAL A 55 -10.06 1.90 -9.55
N PHE A 56 -11.05 1.02 -9.38
CA PHE A 56 -11.14 -0.32 -9.96
C PHE A 56 -10.01 -1.25 -9.51
N GLN A 57 -9.16 -1.72 -10.43
CA GLN A 57 -8.04 -2.63 -10.15
C GLN A 57 -6.83 -1.94 -9.50
N ASP A 58 -6.90 -0.63 -9.27
CA ASP A 58 -5.89 0.06 -8.49
C ASP A 58 -6.22 0.03 -7.00
N ALA A 59 -5.21 0.24 -6.16
CA ALA A 59 -5.34 0.06 -4.72
C ALA A 59 -5.40 1.40 -3.97
N VAL A 60 -6.32 1.51 -3.00
CA VAL A 60 -6.42 2.64 -2.07
C VAL A 60 -6.61 2.12 -0.65
N VAL A 61 -5.72 2.50 0.27
CA VAL A 61 -5.76 2.08 1.67
C VAL A 61 -5.74 3.28 2.60
N SER A 62 -6.41 3.17 3.76
CA SER A 62 -6.32 4.17 4.81
C SER A 62 -6.45 3.57 6.20
N ALA A 63 -5.65 4.08 7.14
CA ALA A 63 -5.72 3.72 8.55
C ALA A 63 -5.50 4.94 9.46
N MET A 64 -6.03 4.87 10.68
CA MET A 64 -5.76 5.86 11.73
C MET A 64 -4.53 5.42 12.52
N ALA A 65 -3.55 6.31 12.69
CA ALA A 65 -2.37 6.05 13.50
C ALA A 65 -2.76 5.87 14.98
N PRO A 66 -2.56 4.69 15.60
CA PRO A 66 -2.91 4.46 17.00
C PRO A 66 -1.96 5.15 17.99
N ALA A 67 -0.76 5.53 17.55
CA ALA A 67 0.30 6.11 18.36
C ALA A 67 1.15 7.07 17.52
N ASP A 68 2.02 7.83 18.19
CA ASP A 68 3.07 8.57 17.49
C ASP A 68 4.14 7.58 17.03
N GLY A 69 4.60 7.70 15.79
CA GLY A 69 5.72 6.90 15.31
C GLY A 69 5.79 6.74 13.80
N ARG A 70 6.60 5.76 13.41
CA ARG A 70 6.81 5.36 12.02
C ARG A 70 5.81 4.30 11.62
N TYR A 71 5.32 4.45 10.40
CA TYR A 71 4.46 3.51 9.71
C TYR A 71 5.08 3.18 8.36
N ILE A 72 4.81 1.98 7.87
CA ILE A 72 5.43 1.46 6.66
C ILE A 72 4.32 1.25 5.63
N ILE A 73 4.50 1.79 4.44
CA ILE A 73 3.68 1.48 3.28
C ILE A 73 4.40 0.38 2.52
N GLU A 74 3.78 -0.79 2.42
CA GLU A 74 4.24 -1.90 1.59
C GLU A 74 3.50 -1.84 0.25
N VAL A 75 4.23 -1.98 -0.86
CA VAL A 75 3.68 -2.08 -2.21
C VAL A 75 4.28 -3.30 -2.91
N ARG A 76 3.43 -4.11 -3.53
CA ARG A 76 3.84 -5.27 -4.34
C ARG A 76 2.78 -5.62 -5.37
N GLU A 77 3.05 -6.58 -6.23
CA GLU A 77 2.04 -7.19 -7.09
C GLU A 77 1.09 -8.07 -6.24
N SER A 78 -0.21 -7.99 -6.50
CA SER A 78 -1.26 -8.60 -5.67
C SER A 78 -1.13 -10.12 -5.54
N ALA A 79 -0.74 -10.79 -6.63
CA ALA A 79 -0.57 -12.23 -6.77
C ALA A 79 0.88 -12.70 -6.67
N TYR A 80 1.82 -11.84 -6.24
CA TYR A 80 3.24 -12.15 -6.13
C TYR A 80 3.89 -12.50 -7.50
N GLY A 81 3.26 -12.09 -8.61
CA GLY A 81 3.65 -12.44 -9.98
C GLY A 81 4.80 -11.57 -10.53
N GLY A 82 4.94 -10.36 -10.00
CA GLY A 82 6.00 -9.39 -10.28
C GLY A 82 5.96 -8.77 -11.68
N ASN A 83 5.98 -7.43 -11.73
CA ASN A 83 6.48 -6.56 -12.80
C ASN A 83 6.20 -5.06 -12.51
N GLY A 84 6.28 -4.71 -11.22
CA GLY A 84 6.67 -3.42 -10.68
C GLY A 84 7.95 -3.65 -9.91
#